data_AF-A0A7D4T902-F1
#
_entry.id   AF-A0A7D4T902-F1
#
_cell.length_a   1.000
_cell.length_b   1.000
_cell.length_c   1.000
_cell.angle_alpha   90.00
_cell.angle_beta   90.00
_cell.angle_gamma   90.00
#
_symmetry.space_group_name_H-M   'P 1'
#
loop_
_entity.id
_entity.type
_entity.pdbx_description
1 polymer ?
#
loop_
_entity_poly.entity_id
_entity_poly.type
_entity_poly.pdbx_seq_one_letter_code
_entity_poly.pdbx_strand_id
1 'polypeptide(L)'
;MRVFTLNLKSRSAQNWTGVTRILPLGLLCLTLNSYAQEPVQDSVSYLDYTSCLQKALLSEDDTTTLGDIRNRCRQVDQPKPLSSRKLNEEVTEQNPFVLTPHRLNYALLSHYANGVNEAPFEEQAGKTLAYHDEEVQFQLSFKFPLYKDLVLFDKSFDFYAAYTNRSFWQFFDDKDSIPFRETNHEPEVWVEWDADFDFPFEFNLHKLMLGGQSPVKWPDQHSVTRLEPDFSAGLPATQKQLPEF
;
A
#
# COMPACT_ATOMS: atom_id res chain seq x y z
N MET A 1 48.76 8.66 43.27
CA MET A 1 49.75 7.83 44.00
C MET A 1 48.98 6.77 44.77
N ARG A 2 49.48 5.52 44.78
CA ARG A 2 48.87 4.25 45.26
C ARG A 2 48.09 3.50 44.17
N VAL A 3 48.73 2.68 43.33
CA VAL A 3 49.45 1.39 43.56
C VAL A 3 48.49 0.21 43.49
N PHE A 4 48.56 -0.50 42.36
CA PHE A 4 48.09 -1.86 42.17
C PHE A 4 48.83 -2.81 43.11
N THR A 5 48.12 -3.75 43.73
CA THR A 5 48.72 -4.97 44.27
C THR A 5 47.97 -6.18 43.75
N LEU A 6 48.71 -7.00 43.01
CA LEU A 6 48.36 -8.35 42.58
C LEU A 6 48.28 -9.26 43.81
N ASN A 7 47.37 -10.24 43.79
CA ASN A 7 47.45 -11.39 44.67
C ASN A 7 47.48 -12.66 43.82
N LEU A 8 48.68 -13.22 43.66
CA LEU A 8 48.92 -14.56 43.15
C LEU A 8 48.95 -15.50 44.36
N LYS A 9 48.12 -16.54 44.35
CA LYS A 9 48.35 -17.71 45.20
C LYS A 9 48.54 -18.95 44.34
N SER A 10 49.63 -19.63 44.65
CA SER A 10 50.30 -20.64 43.85
C SER A 10 49.95 -22.07 44.27
N ARG A 11 49.98 -22.98 43.27
CA ARG A 11 50.42 -24.39 43.27
C ARG A 11 49.69 -25.41 44.17
N SER A 12 49.21 -26.50 43.55
CA SER A 12 49.91 -27.80 43.55
C SER A 12 49.31 -28.75 42.49
N ALA A 13 50.17 -29.59 41.90
CA ALA A 13 49.89 -30.53 40.82
C ALA A 13 49.52 -31.95 41.34
N GLN A 14 49.20 -32.84 40.38
CA GLN A 14 49.08 -34.33 40.45
C GLN A 14 47.69 -34.86 40.87
N ASN A 15 47.03 -35.84 40.23
CA ASN A 15 47.42 -36.83 39.21
C ASN A 15 46.21 -37.25 38.34
N TRP A 16 46.53 -37.77 37.16
CA TRP A 16 45.65 -38.38 36.16
C TRP A 16 45.08 -39.74 36.60
N THR A 17 43.82 -40.03 36.26
CA THR A 17 43.42 -41.26 35.53
C THR A 17 41.98 -41.15 35.00
N GLY A 18 41.81 -41.36 33.69
CA GLY A 18 40.66 -42.04 33.06
C GLY A 18 39.27 -41.42 33.20
N VAL A 19 38.72 -40.92 32.10
CA VAL A 19 37.86 -41.72 31.20
C VAL A 19 37.46 -40.83 30.04
N THR A 20 37.82 -41.31 28.86
CA THR A 20 37.53 -40.79 27.53
C THR A 20 36.02 -40.72 27.31
N ARG A 21 35.48 -39.53 27.05
CA ARG A 21 34.24 -39.37 26.28
C ARG A 21 34.44 -38.29 25.23
N ILE A 22 34.60 -38.78 24.01
CA ILE A 22 34.61 -38.03 22.76
C ILE A 22 33.21 -37.43 22.60
N LEU A 23 33.10 -36.12 22.75
CA LEU A 23 32.00 -35.34 22.18
C LEU A 23 32.52 -34.84 20.83
N PRO A 24 31.91 -35.22 19.69
CA PRO A 24 32.33 -34.66 18.42
C PRO A 24 31.94 -33.18 18.44
N LEU A 25 32.92 -32.30 18.29
CA LEU A 25 32.68 -30.95 17.82
C LEU A 25 31.98 -31.09 16.46
N GLY A 26 30.67 -30.84 16.46
CA GLY A 26 29.92 -30.56 15.25
C GLY A 26 30.54 -29.33 14.61
N LEU A 27 31.40 -29.57 13.63
CA LEU A 27 31.88 -28.58 12.68
C LEU A 27 30.63 -28.04 11.99
N LEU A 28 30.12 -26.89 12.46
CA LEU A 28 29.09 -26.13 11.76
C LEU A 28 29.77 -25.51 10.54
N CYS A 29 29.93 -26.31 9.50
CA CYS A 29 30.37 -25.87 8.19
C CYS A 29 29.21 -25.04 7.62
N LEU A 30 29.23 -23.72 7.90
CA LEU A 30 28.46 -22.75 7.13
C LEU A 30 29.01 -22.81 5.71
N THR A 31 28.45 -23.70 4.89
CA THR A 31 28.55 -23.56 3.44
C THR A 31 27.80 -22.28 3.11
N LEU A 32 28.54 -21.19 2.97
CA LEU A 32 28.11 -20.06 2.16
C LEU A 32 27.90 -20.65 0.76
N ASN A 33 26.69 -21.11 0.47
CA ASN A 33 26.24 -21.17 -0.90
C ASN A 33 26.34 -19.73 -1.38
N SER A 34 27.35 -19.43 -2.18
CA SER A 34 27.32 -18.30 -3.09
C SER A 34 26.11 -18.52 -3.98
N TYR A 35 24.96 -18.01 -3.56
CA TYR A 35 23.86 -17.80 -4.46
C TYR A 35 24.37 -16.77 -5.46
N ALA A 36 24.70 -17.24 -6.66
CA ALA A 36 24.75 -16.35 -7.81
C ALA A 36 23.34 -15.76 -7.92
N GLN A 37 23.19 -14.48 -7.57
CA GLN A 37 22.01 -13.72 -7.94
C GLN A 37 21.99 -13.68 -9.46
N GLU A 38 21.07 -14.42 -10.08
CA GLU A 38 20.71 -14.12 -11.46
C GLU A 38 20.15 -12.70 -11.47
N PRO A 39 20.51 -11.86 -12.47
CA PRO A 39 19.89 -10.56 -12.62
C PRO A 39 18.38 -10.78 -12.77
N VAL A 40 17.61 -10.25 -11.82
CA VAL A 40 16.14 -10.23 -11.89
C VAL A 40 15.78 -9.35 -13.08
N GLN A 41 15.55 -9.97 -14.24
CA GLN A 41 15.18 -9.28 -15.46
C GLN A 41 13.69 -8.92 -15.40
N ASP A 42 13.41 -7.63 -15.19
CA ASP A 42 12.26 -6.87 -15.67
C ASP A 42 10.86 -7.51 -15.59
N SER A 43 10.36 -7.81 -14.39
CA SER A 43 8.93 -8.13 -14.21
C SER A 43 8.02 -6.90 -14.40
N VAL A 44 8.58 -5.69 -14.51
CA VAL A 44 7.85 -4.43 -14.64
C VAL A 44 7.52 -4.10 -16.12
N SER A 45 8.30 -4.61 -17.08
CA SER A 45 8.10 -4.30 -18.52
C SER A 45 6.93 -5.04 -19.18
N TYR A 46 6.55 -6.22 -18.65
CA TYR A 46 5.47 -7.02 -19.24
C TYR A 46 4.09 -6.40 -18.98
N LEU A 47 3.87 -5.91 -17.75
CA LEU A 47 2.60 -5.29 -17.34
C LEU A 47 2.27 -4.07 -18.19
N ASP A 48 3.26 -3.20 -18.46
CA ASP A 48 3.08 -1.99 -19.26
C ASP A 48 2.77 -2.28 -20.73
N TYR A 49 3.49 -3.24 -21.33
CA TYR A 49 3.23 -3.67 -22.70
C TYR A 49 1.81 -4.25 -22.85
N THR A 50 1.38 -5.08 -21.89
CA THR A 50 0.04 -5.67 -21.91
C THR A 50 -1.07 -4.65 -21.67
N SER A 51 -0.86 -3.68 -20.76
CA SER A 51 -1.83 -2.63 -20.47
C SER A 51 -2.02 -1.70 -21.67
N CYS A 52 -0.93 -1.33 -22.35
CA CYS A 52 -0.99 -0.59 -23.62
C CYS A 52 -1.75 -1.35 -24.70
N LEU A 53 -1.44 -2.64 -24.86
CA LEU A 53 -2.10 -3.48 -25.87
C LEU A 53 -3.60 -3.60 -25.61
N GLN A 54 -4.00 -3.81 -24.35
CA GLN A 54 -5.41 -3.91 -23.98
C GLN A 54 -6.14 -2.58 -24.18
N LYS A 55 -5.54 -1.46 -23.80
CA LYS A 55 -6.13 -0.13 -24.04
C LYS A 55 -6.37 0.10 -25.53
N ALA A 56 -5.35 -0.10 -26.36
CA ALA A 56 -5.46 0.07 -27.81
C ALA A 56 -6.55 -0.83 -28.42
N LEU A 57 -6.64 -2.09 -27.98
CA LEU A 57 -7.69 -3.01 -28.46
C LEU A 57 -9.11 -2.60 -28.04
N LEU A 58 -9.27 -1.86 -26.95
CA LEU A 58 -10.58 -1.43 -26.45
C LEU A 58 -11.00 -0.06 -26.98
N SER A 59 -10.04 0.80 -27.38
CA SER A 59 -10.32 2.19 -27.73
C SER A 59 -10.17 2.52 -29.22
N GLU A 60 -9.43 1.72 -29.98
CA GLU A 60 -9.03 2.03 -31.35
C GLU A 60 -9.96 1.38 -32.40
N ASP A 61 -10.02 1.96 -33.59
CA ASP A 61 -10.88 1.52 -34.70
C ASP A 61 -10.31 0.26 -35.40
N ASP A 62 -11.20 -0.57 -35.97
CA ASP A 62 -10.91 -1.87 -36.60
C ASP A 62 -9.93 -1.79 -37.79
N THR A 63 -9.67 -0.58 -38.28
CA THR A 63 -8.75 -0.27 -39.38
C THR A 63 -7.27 -0.35 -38.98
N THR A 64 -6.96 -0.27 -37.68
CA THR A 64 -5.57 -0.32 -37.19
C THR A 64 -5.09 -1.77 -37.11
N THR A 65 -3.93 -2.08 -37.71
CA THR A 65 -3.43 -3.46 -37.66
C THR A 65 -2.86 -3.79 -36.28
N LEU A 66 -3.03 -5.04 -35.84
CA LEU A 66 -2.41 -5.55 -34.61
C LEU A 66 -0.86 -5.41 -34.64
N GLY A 67 -0.26 -5.43 -35.83
CA GLY A 67 1.17 -5.21 -36.01
C GLY A 67 1.59 -3.79 -35.59
N ASP A 68 0.81 -2.79 -35.99
CA ASP A 68 1.07 -1.39 -35.69
C ASP A 68 0.89 -1.10 -34.19
N ILE A 69 -0.15 -1.67 -33.58
CA ILE A 69 -0.38 -1.57 -32.13
C ILE A 69 0.80 -2.16 -31.35
N ARG A 70 1.27 -3.35 -31.71
CA ARG A 70 2.41 -4.00 -31.03
C ARG A 70 3.69 -3.18 -31.17
N ASN A 71 3.97 -2.65 -32.36
CA ASN A 71 5.15 -1.82 -32.60
C ASN A 71 5.09 -0.52 -31.80
N ARG A 72 3.90 0.07 -31.67
CA ARG A 72 3.67 1.26 -30.86
C ARG A 72 3.88 0.98 -29.38
N CYS A 73 3.26 -0.07 -28.83
CA CYS A 73 3.40 -0.44 -27.41
C CYS A 73 4.82 -0.87 -27.02
N ARG A 74 5.67 -1.28 -27.97
CA ARG A 74 7.10 -1.54 -27.73
C ARG A 74 7.92 -0.28 -27.50
N GLN A 75 7.42 0.89 -27.91
CA GLN A 75 8.11 2.18 -27.79
C GLN A 75 7.52 3.06 -26.68
N VAL A 76 6.55 2.55 -25.91
CA VAL A 76 5.94 3.32 -24.82
C VAL A 76 6.94 3.43 -23.68
N ASP A 77 7.38 4.65 -23.40
CA ASP A 77 8.09 4.99 -22.17
C ASP A 77 7.25 4.54 -20.98
N GLN A 78 7.93 4.09 -19.91
CA GLN A 78 7.31 3.61 -18.68
C GLN A 78 6.22 4.62 -18.23
N PRO A 79 4.94 4.23 -18.27
CA PRO A 79 3.88 5.12 -17.86
C PRO A 79 4.12 5.54 -16.40
N LYS A 80 3.90 6.82 -16.10
CA LYS A 80 4.03 7.32 -14.72
C LYS A 80 3.13 6.47 -13.81
N PRO A 81 3.55 6.13 -12.58
CA PRO A 81 2.80 5.21 -11.72
C PRO A 81 1.31 5.59 -11.54
N LEU A 82 1.02 6.89 -11.47
CA LEU A 82 -0.36 7.42 -11.39
C LEU A 82 -1.18 7.16 -12.66
N SER A 83 -0.57 7.29 -13.83
CA SER A 83 -1.26 7.03 -15.11
C SER A 83 -1.56 5.55 -15.30
N SER A 84 -0.63 4.66 -14.94
CA SER A 84 -0.84 3.21 -14.97
C SER A 84 -1.93 2.80 -13.99
N ARG A 85 -1.93 3.38 -12.78
CA ARG A 85 -2.97 3.17 -11.79
C ARG A 85 -4.34 3.58 -12.32
N LYS A 86 -4.48 4.81 -12.85
CA LYS A 86 -5.75 5.31 -13.41
C LYS A 86 -6.29 4.38 -14.49
N LEU A 87 -5.43 3.96 -15.42
CA LEU A 87 -5.83 3.05 -16.50
C LEU A 87 -6.26 1.68 -15.97
N ASN A 88 -5.54 1.11 -15.00
CA ASN A 88 -5.91 -0.18 -14.42
C ASN A 88 -7.25 -0.09 -13.67
N GLU A 89 -7.52 1.02 -12.97
CA GLU A 89 -8.82 1.25 -12.33
C GLU A 89 -9.93 1.32 -13.38
N GLU A 90 -9.76 2.11 -14.45
CA GLU A 90 -10.76 2.27 -15.51
C GLU A 90 -11.04 0.96 -16.28
N VAL A 91 -10.02 0.16 -16.55
CA VAL A 91 -10.16 -1.13 -17.26
C VAL A 91 -10.78 -2.21 -16.38
N THR A 92 -10.63 -2.13 -15.06
CA THR A 92 -11.10 -3.17 -14.14
C THR A 92 -12.38 -2.83 -13.38
N GLU A 93 -12.81 -1.56 -13.36
CA GLU A 93 -13.93 -1.10 -12.53
C GLU A 93 -15.27 -1.80 -12.86
N GLN A 94 -15.47 -2.24 -14.11
CA GLN A 94 -16.70 -2.92 -14.52
C GLN A 94 -16.69 -4.43 -14.25
N ASN A 95 -15.55 -4.99 -13.82
CA ASN A 95 -15.46 -6.41 -13.53
C ASN A 95 -15.98 -6.69 -12.10
N PRO A 96 -17.10 -7.44 -11.94
CA PRO A 96 -17.69 -7.69 -10.62
C PRO A 96 -16.82 -8.56 -9.70
N PHE A 97 -15.76 -9.18 -10.24
CA PHE A 97 -14.81 -10.00 -9.48
C PHE A 97 -13.52 -9.27 -9.10
N VAL A 98 -13.39 -7.99 -9.47
CA VAL A 98 -12.24 -7.16 -9.11
C VAL A 98 -12.64 -6.10 -8.11
N LEU A 99 -11.92 -6.02 -7.00
CA LEU A 99 -12.04 -4.94 -6.04
C LEU A 99 -11.09 -3.82 -6.42
N THR A 100 -11.66 -2.66 -6.79
CA THR A 100 -10.86 -1.49 -7.18
C THR A 100 -10.34 -0.77 -5.93
N PRO A 101 -9.03 -0.52 -5.80
CA PRO A 101 -8.48 0.20 -4.65
C PRO A 101 -8.82 1.70 -4.70
N HIS A 102 -9.26 2.29 -3.58
CA HIS A 102 -9.45 3.74 -3.44
C HIS A 102 -8.19 4.43 -2.90
N ARG A 103 -7.75 4.02 -1.71
CA ARG A 103 -6.46 4.40 -1.12
C ARG A 103 -5.51 3.19 -1.10
N LEU A 104 -4.30 3.40 -0.57
CA LEU A 104 -3.36 2.30 -0.37
C LEU A 104 -3.96 1.24 0.55
N ASN A 105 -3.83 -0.02 0.14
CA ASN A 105 -4.12 -1.18 0.97
C ASN A 105 -2.79 -1.72 1.47
N TYR A 106 -2.62 -1.83 2.78
CA TYR A 106 -1.36 -2.27 3.38
C TYR A 106 -1.59 -2.95 4.73
N ALA A 107 -0.60 -3.75 5.14
CA ALA A 107 -0.49 -4.26 6.49
C ALA A 107 0.96 -4.10 6.96
N LEU A 108 1.16 -3.34 8.03
CA LEU A 108 2.41 -3.18 8.74
C LEU A 108 2.38 -4.12 9.94
N LEU A 109 3.25 -5.14 9.93
CA LEU A 109 3.32 -6.11 11.01
C LEU A 109 4.02 -5.56 12.27
N SER A 110 4.68 -4.41 12.16
CA SER A 110 5.37 -3.73 13.25
C SER A 110 5.17 -2.22 13.08
N HIS A 111 4.20 -1.68 13.79
CA HIS A 111 3.93 -0.25 13.92
C HIS A 111 4.19 0.13 15.39
N TYR A 112 5.11 1.05 15.62
CA TYR A 112 5.46 1.50 16.97
C TYR A 112 4.74 2.81 17.30
N ALA A 113 3.87 2.78 18.31
CA ALA A 113 3.11 3.92 18.79
C ALA A 113 3.46 4.18 20.26
N ASN A 114 4.09 5.33 20.53
CA ASN A 114 4.37 5.77 21.91
C ASN A 114 3.26 6.71 22.40
N GLY A 115 2.89 6.61 23.68
CA GLY A 115 1.95 7.53 24.31
C GLY A 115 0.51 7.29 23.90
N VAL A 116 0.13 6.03 23.71
CA VAL A 116 -1.26 5.62 23.48
C VAL A 116 -2.13 6.06 24.66
N ASN A 117 -3.29 6.64 24.38
CA ASN A 117 -4.24 7.02 25.42
C ASN A 117 -5.09 5.82 25.83
N GLU A 118 -4.74 5.19 26.94
CA GLU A 118 -5.38 3.96 27.42
C GLU A 118 -6.66 4.23 28.21
N ALA A 119 -6.78 5.42 28.81
CA ALA A 119 -7.84 5.75 29.77
C ALA A 119 -9.28 5.45 29.30
N PRO A 120 -9.69 5.79 28.05
CA PRO A 120 -11.04 5.46 27.57
C PRO A 120 -11.30 3.95 27.47
N PHE A 121 -10.26 3.18 27.14
CA PHE A 121 -10.35 1.74 26.95
C PHE A 121 -10.33 0.98 28.28
N GLU A 122 -9.54 1.45 29.25
CA GLU A 122 -9.52 0.91 30.61
C GLU A 122 -10.86 1.14 31.33
N GLU A 123 -11.47 2.32 31.15
CA GLU A 123 -12.80 2.64 31.68
C GLU A 123 -13.85 1.67 31.13
N GLN A 124 -13.81 1.39 29.81
CA GLN A 124 -14.71 0.45 29.16
C GLN A 124 -14.46 -1.01 29.59
N ALA A 125 -13.19 -1.40 29.73
CA ALA A 125 -12.81 -2.76 30.11
C ALA A 125 -12.97 -3.05 31.61
N GLY A 126 -13.06 -2.01 32.45
CA GLY A 126 -13.11 -2.13 33.91
C GLY A 126 -11.82 -2.69 34.52
N LYS A 127 -10.70 -2.64 33.79
CA LYS A 127 -9.38 -3.12 34.20
C LYS A 127 -8.29 -2.29 33.53
N THR A 128 -7.10 -2.29 34.15
CA THR A 128 -5.89 -1.79 33.50
C THR A 128 -5.53 -2.69 32.32
N LEU A 129 -5.18 -2.08 31.19
CA LEU A 129 -4.77 -2.78 29.99
C LEU A 129 -3.25 -2.67 29.86
N ALA A 130 -2.59 -3.75 29.47
CA ALA A 130 -1.13 -3.77 29.34
C ALA A 130 -0.73 -3.65 27.87
N TYR A 131 -1.12 -2.54 27.21
CA TYR A 131 -0.82 -2.37 25.80
C TYR A 131 0.67 -2.37 25.51
N HIS A 132 1.00 -2.96 24.38
CA HIS A 132 2.34 -2.89 23.84
C HIS A 132 2.45 -1.68 22.90
N ASP A 133 3.59 -1.00 22.96
CA ASP A 133 3.91 0.07 22.01
C ASP A 133 4.00 -0.47 20.56
N GLU A 134 4.25 -1.77 20.39
CA GLU A 134 4.26 -2.43 19.10
C GLU A 134 2.90 -3.04 18.77
N GLU A 135 2.34 -2.65 17.63
CA GLU A 135 1.04 -3.11 17.15
C GLU A 135 1.09 -3.43 15.65
N VAL A 136 0.11 -4.19 15.16
CA VAL A 136 -0.12 -4.39 13.72
C VAL A 136 -1.07 -3.30 13.24
N GLN A 137 -0.64 -2.54 12.23
CA GLN A 137 -1.49 -1.53 11.59
C GLN A 137 -1.84 -2.00 10.19
N PHE A 138 -3.12 -1.96 9.83
CA PHE A 138 -3.51 -2.20 8.45
C PHE A 138 -4.58 -1.23 7.98
N GLN A 139 -4.58 -1.01 6.67
CA GLN A 139 -5.60 -0.23 5.99
C GLN A 139 -6.16 -1.02 4.83
N LEU A 140 -7.49 -1.11 4.77
CA LEU A 140 -8.25 -1.64 3.66
C LEU A 140 -9.06 -0.52 3.04
N SER A 141 -9.00 -0.35 1.73
CA SER A 141 -9.62 0.78 1.04
C SER A 141 -10.09 0.41 -0.35
N PHE A 142 -11.39 0.48 -0.56
CA PHE A 142 -12.04 0.03 -1.80
C PHE A 142 -12.94 1.13 -2.37
N LYS A 143 -12.95 1.22 -3.70
CA LYS A 143 -13.79 2.11 -4.51
C LYS A 143 -14.82 1.27 -5.26
N PHE A 144 -16.05 1.77 -5.34
CA PHE A 144 -17.18 1.15 -5.98
C PHE A 144 -17.83 2.14 -6.95
N PRO A 145 -17.91 1.83 -8.25
CA PRO A 145 -18.73 2.60 -9.17
C PRO A 145 -20.21 2.35 -8.85
N LEU A 146 -20.95 3.41 -8.51
CA LEU A 146 -22.40 3.34 -8.26
C LEU A 146 -23.19 3.57 -9.54
N TYR A 147 -22.76 4.55 -10.32
CA TYR A 147 -23.36 4.91 -11.60
C TYR A 147 -22.28 5.54 -12.49
N LYS A 148 -22.27 5.20 -13.77
CA LYS A 148 -21.28 5.66 -14.74
C LYS A 148 -21.98 6.32 -15.91
N ASP A 149 -21.31 7.31 -16.51
CA ASP A 149 -21.75 7.97 -17.74
C ASP A 149 -23.15 8.60 -17.67
N LEU A 150 -23.50 9.22 -16.53
CA LEU A 150 -24.73 10.01 -16.45
C LEU A 150 -24.54 11.30 -17.23
N VAL A 151 -25.12 11.38 -18.43
CA VAL A 151 -25.04 12.58 -19.27
C VAL A 151 -26.01 13.65 -18.76
N LEU A 152 -25.46 14.75 -18.25
CA LEU A 152 -26.19 15.96 -17.87
C LEU A 152 -25.42 17.18 -18.37
N PHE A 153 -26.11 18.19 -18.92
CA PHE A 153 -25.48 19.44 -19.38
C PHE A 153 -24.26 19.22 -20.30
N ASP A 154 -24.37 18.27 -21.25
CA ASP A 154 -23.30 17.90 -22.19
C ASP A 154 -21.99 17.40 -21.52
N LYS A 155 -22.09 16.91 -20.28
CA LYS A 155 -20.99 16.30 -19.52
C LYS A 155 -21.40 14.93 -18.98
N SER A 156 -20.43 14.01 -18.93
CA SER A 156 -20.57 12.73 -18.26
C SER A 156 -20.23 12.87 -16.78
N PHE A 157 -21.11 12.38 -15.92
CA PHE A 157 -20.91 12.33 -14.48
C PHE A 157 -20.87 10.88 -14.00
N ASP A 158 -19.85 10.58 -13.20
CA ASP A 158 -19.65 9.30 -12.56
C ASP A 158 -19.87 9.42 -11.05
N PHE A 159 -20.65 8.52 -10.48
CA PHE A 159 -20.92 8.46 -9.05
C PHE A 159 -20.16 7.29 -8.44
N TYR A 160 -19.43 7.58 -7.38
CA TYR A 160 -18.63 6.61 -6.68
C TYR A 160 -18.96 6.59 -5.19
N ALA A 161 -18.80 5.42 -4.60
CA ALA A 161 -18.65 5.25 -3.17
C ALA A 161 -17.28 4.64 -2.88
N ALA A 162 -16.71 4.95 -1.74
CA ALA A 162 -15.56 4.24 -1.22
C ALA A 162 -15.72 3.96 0.27
N TYR A 163 -14.95 2.99 0.72
CA TYR A 163 -14.84 2.66 2.12
C TYR A 163 -13.39 2.42 2.47
N THR A 164 -12.87 3.22 3.40
CA THR A 164 -11.56 3.02 3.99
C THR A 164 -11.71 2.59 5.45
N ASN A 165 -11.09 1.48 5.80
CA ASN A 165 -10.94 1.00 7.16
C ASN A 165 -9.47 1.08 7.57
N ARG A 166 -9.16 1.72 8.70
CA ARG A 166 -7.82 1.69 9.29
C ARG A 166 -7.91 1.12 10.70
N SER A 167 -7.17 0.05 10.95
CA SER A 167 -7.21 -0.69 12.21
C SER A 167 -5.84 -0.74 12.87
N PHE A 168 -5.84 -0.66 14.20
CA PHE A 168 -4.68 -0.81 15.07
C PHE A 168 -4.90 -2.00 15.99
N TRP A 169 -4.12 -3.04 15.80
CA TRP A 169 -4.31 -4.34 16.41
C TRP A 169 -3.17 -4.69 17.35
N GLN A 170 -3.47 -4.92 18.63
CA GLN A 170 -2.51 -5.30 19.67
C GLN A 170 -2.15 -6.79 19.55
N PHE A 171 -1.61 -7.17 18.39
CA PHE A 171 -1.30 -8.57 18.04
C PHE A 171 -0.34 -9.23 19.03
N PHE A 172 0.58 -8.45 19.58
CA PHE A 172 1.63 -8.91 20.47
C PHE A 172 1.21 -8.96 21.96
N ASP A 173 0.00 -8.51 22.29
CA ASP A 173 -0.55 -8.57 23.64
C ASP A 173 -1.21 -9.92 23.91
N ASP A 174 -0.43 -10.85 24.43
CA ASP A 174 -0.87 -12.20 24.77
C ASP A 174 -1.66 -12.29 26.08
N LYS A 175 -1.67 -11.23 26.90
CA LYS A 175 -2.33 -11.20 28.21
C LYS A 175 -3.76 -10.71 28.13
N ASP A 176 -4.05 -9.75 27.25
CA ASP A 176 -5.37 -9.12 27.12
C ASP A 176 -6.18 -9.63 25.92
N SER A 177 -5.91 -10.87 25.48
CA SER A 177 -6.63 -11.54 24.38
C SER A 177 -6.50 -10.86 23.02
N ILE A 178 -5.38 -10.17 22.78
CA ILE A 178 -5.00 -9.62 21.47
C ILE A 178 -6.09 -8.68 20.89
N PRO A 179 -6.48 -7.62 21.61
CA PRO A 179 -7.60 -6.77 21.24
C PRO A 179 -7.26 -5.84 20.06
N PHE A 180 -8.29 -5.46 19.29
CA PHE A 180 -8.18 -4.29 18.43
C PHE A 180 -8.30 -3.04 19.32
N ARG A 181 -7.28 -2.18 19.30
CA ARG A 181 -7.29 -0.94 20.07
C ARG A 181 -8.25 0.07 19.44
N GLU A 182 -8.18 0.21 18.12
CA GLU A 182 -8.99 1.19 17.41
C GLU A 182 -9.25 0.76 15.97
N THR A 183 -10.42 1.12 15.45
CA THR A 183 -10.82 0.89 14.06
C THR A 183 -11.56 2.10 13.55
N ASN A 184 -10.96 2.78 12.58
CA ASN A 184 -11.50 3.98 11.97
C ASN A 184 -12.24 3.61 10.68
N HIS A 185 -13.50 4.01 10.61
CA HIS A 185 -14.39 3.77 9.47
C HIS A 185 -14.62 5.06 8.70
N GLU A 186 -14.18 5.07 7.45
CA GLU A 186 -14.18 6.24 6.58
C GLU A 186 -14.94 5.95 5.28
N PRO A 187 -16.28 5.96 5.30
CA PRO A 187 -17.08 5.88 4.08
C PRO A 187 -17.14 7.23 3.37
N GLU A 188 -17.00 7.21 2.05
CA GLU A 188 -16.97 8.38 1.17
C GLU A 188 -17.95 8.19 0.01
N VAL A 189 -18.57 9.27 -0.43
CA VAL A 189 -19.34 9.32 -1.68
C VAL A 189 -18.99 10.59 -2.44
N TRP A 190 -18.82 10.48 -3.75
CA TRP A 190 -18.50 11.63 -4.60
C TRP A 190 -19.07 11.46 -6.00
N VAL A 191 -19.12 12.60 -6.69
CA VAL A 191 -19.34 12.68 -8.13
C VAL A 191 -18.07 13.18 -8.80
N GLU A 192 -17.75 12.60 -9.95
CA GLU A 192 -16.57 12.90 -10.76
C GLU A 192 -17.00 13.23 -12.19
N TRP A 193 -16.32 14.19 -12.81
CA TRP A 193 -16.51 14.51 -14.21
C TRP A 193 -15.23 15.05 -14.85
N ASP A 194 -15.15 14.93 -16.16
CA ASP A 194 -14.01 15.43 -16.93
C ASP A 194 -14.09 16.96 -17.07
N ALA A 195 -12.98 17.59 -16.71
CA ALA A 195 -12.82 19.02 -16.59
C ALA A 195 -11.51 19.42 -17.26
N ASP A 196 -11.40 19.17 -18.57
CA ASP A 196 -10.20 19.49 -19.39
C ASP A 196 -9.94 20.99 -19.43
N PHE A 197 -9.21 21.48 -18.43
CA PHE A 197 -8.80 22.87 -18.32
C PHE A 197 -7.28 22.97 -18.39
N ASP A 198 -6.79 23.63 -19.44
CA ASP A 198 -5.39 23.97 -19.60
C ASP A 198 -5.03 25.25 -18.85
N PHE A 199 -4.10 25.13 -17.92
CA PHE A 199 -3.52 26.25 -17.20
C PHE A 199 -2.10 26.56 -17.69
N PRO A 200 -1.58 27.78 -17.44
CA PRO A 200 -0.18 28.09 -17.70
C PRO A 200 0.78 27.11 -16.99
N PHE A 201 2.02 27.00 -17.50
CA PHE A 201 3.07 26.11 -16.97
C PHE A 201 2.82 24.61 -17.13
N GLU A 202 2.17 24.20 -18.23
CA GLU A 202 1.95 22.78 -18.56
C GLU A 202 1.15 22.03 -17.47
N PHE A 203 0.18 22.72 -16.86
CA PHE A 203 -0.71 22.11 -15.88
C PHE A 203 -2.07 21.91 -16.52
N ASN A 204 -2.50 20.65 -16.66
CA ASN A 204 -3.84 20.32 -17.14
C ASN A 204 -4.63 19.63 -16.02
N LEU A 205 -5.73 20.26 -15.64
CA LEU A 205 -6.75 19.62 -14.80
C LEU A 205 -7.56 18.72 -15.73
N HIS A 206 -7.63 17.43 -15.43
CA HIS A 206 -8.40 16.49 -16.25
C HIS A 206 -9.71 16.11 -15.57
N LYS A 207 -9.71 16.04 -14.23
CA LYS A 207 -10.85 15.53 -13.45
C LYS A 207 -11.11 16.37 -12.22
N LEU A 208 -12.39 16.62 -11.98
CA LEU A 208 -12.88 17.31 -10.78
C LEU A 208 -13.79 16.37 -9.99
N MET A 209 -13.58 16.32 -8.68
CA MET A 209 -14.36 15.49 -7.76
C MET A 209 -15.01 16.38 -6.70
N LEU A 210 -16.30 16.18 -6.46
CA LEU A 210 -17.02 16.78 -5.34
C LEU A 210 -17.67 15.68 -4.51
N GLY A 211 -17.28 15.61 -3.24
CA GLY A 211 -17.74 14.56 -2.36
C GLY A 211 -17.73 14.91 -0.89
N GLY A 212 -18.27 13.98 -0.11
CA GLY A 212 -18.30 14.08 1.33
C GLY A 212 -17.98 12.74 1.97
N GLN A 213 -17.32 12.83 3.12
CA GLN A 213 -17.10 11.73 4.04
C GLN A 213 -18.06 11.89 5.22
N SER A 214 -18.91 10.89 5.47
CA SER A 214 -19.83 10.89 6.62
C SER A 214 -19.63 9.65 7.49
N PRO A 215 -19.09 9.77 8.71
CA PRO A 215 -18.91 8.60 9.57
C PRO A 215 -20.25 7.95 9.92
N VAL A 216 -20.26 6.62 9.99
CA VAL A 216 -21.33 5.88 10.66
C VAL A 216 -21.11 6.05 12.17
N LYS A 217 -22.01 6.76 12.85
CA LYS A 217 -21.88 7.03 14.28
C LYS A 217 -22.37 5.83 15.11
N TRP A 218 -21.44 5.13 15.74
CA TRP A 218 -21.73 4.14 16.78
C TRP A 218 -21.73 4.78 18.18
N PRO A 219 -22.41 4.21 19.19
CA PRO A 219 -22.58 4.81 20.52
C PRO A 219 -21.27 5.26 21.19
N ASP A 220 -20.18 4.54 20.93
CA ASP A 220 -18.87 4.75 21.55
C ASP A 220 -17.83 5.36 20.59
N GLN A 221 -18.26 5.98 19.47
CA GLN A 221 -17.35 6.50 18.44
C GLN A 221 -17.37 8.02 18.29
N HIS A 222 -16.17 8.57 18.03
CA HIS A 222 -15.99 9.92 17.53
C HIS A 222 -16.30 9.98 16.03
N SER A 223 -17.06 10.99 15.61
CA SER A 223 -17.48 11.17 14.22
C SER A 223 -17.22 12.60 13.76
N VAL A 224 -16.51 12.79 12.65
CA VAL A 224 -16.36 14.08 11.97
C VAL A 224 -16.78 13.96 10.51
N THR A 225 -17.69 14.81 10.07
CA THR A 225 -18.10 14.92 8.66
C THR A 225 -17.26 15.98 7.96
N ARG A 226 -16.77 15.68 6.76
CA ARG A 226 -16.00 16.63 5.94
C ARG A 226 -16.49 16.61 4.51
N LEU A 227 -16.55 17.81 3.91
CA LEU A 227 -16.71 17.99 2.47
C LEU A 227 -15.34 18.34 1.89
N GLU A 228 -14.87 17.57 0.93
CA GLU A 228 -13.56 17.77 0.30
C GLU A 228 -13.75 17.90 -1.22
N PRO A 229 -13.36 19.03 -1.83
CA PRO A 229 -13.07 19.05 -3.25
C PRO A 229 -11.72 18.36 -3.50
N ASP A 230 -11.67 17.42 -4.43
CA ASP A 230 -10.42 16.79 -4.87
C ASP A 230 -10.17 17.06 -6.36
N PHE A 231 -8.92 17.31 -6.70
CA PHE A 231 -8.47 17.74 -8.02
C PHE A 231 -7.40 16.78 -8.52
N SER A 232 -7.69 16.08 -9.61
CA SER A 232 -6.68 15.26 -10.28
C SER A 232 -6.13 16.02 -11.48
N ALA A 233 -4.91 16.53 -11.33
CA ALA A 233 -4.15 17.19 -12.39
C ALA A 233 -2.91 16.40 -12.78
N GLY A 234 -2.51 16.53 -14.03
CA GLY A 234 -1.32 15.90 -14.58
C GLY A 234 -0.51 16.91 -15.38
N LEU A 235 0.82 16.71 -15.41
CA LEU A 235 1.61 17.22 -16.51
C LEU A 235 1.07 16.57 -17.79
N PRO A 236 0.92 17.32 -18.90
CA PRO A 236 0.52 16.72 -20.16
C PRO A 236 1.41 15.52 -20.41
N ALA A 237 0.80 14.37 -20.74
CA ALA A 237 1.56 13.37 -21.46
C ALA A 237 2.18 14.14 -22.62
N THR A 238 3.49 14.05 -22.79
CA THR A 238 4.12 14.60 -23.99
C THR A 238 3.49 13.81 -25.14
N GLN A 239 2.40 14.33 -25.69
CA GLN A 239 1.88 13.94 -26.98
C GLN A 239 2.99 14.42 -27.91
N LYS A 240 4.01 13.58 -28.09
CA LYS A 240 4.72 13.59 -29.35
C LYS A 240 3.61 13.35 -30.36
N GLN A 241 3.18 14.43 -31.01
CA GLN A 241 2.42 14.37 -32.25
C GLN A 241 3.08 13.29 -33.08
N LEU A 242 2.42 12.15 -33.18
CA LEU A 242 2.73 11.20 -34.23
C LEU A 242 2.36 11.94 -35.53
N PRO A 243 3.29 12.07 -36.49
CA PRO A 243 2.97 12.70 -37.75
C PRO A 243 1.79 11.97 -38.38
N GLU A 244 0.77 12.74 -38.79
CA GLU A 244 -0.30 12.25 -39.65
C GLU A 244 0.33 11.65 -40.92
N PHE A 245 0.01 10.40 -41.21
CA PHE A 245 0.24 9.75 -42.50
C PHE A 245 -1.02 8.99 -42.92
#